data_AF-A0A7S1K1L0-F1
#
_entry.id   AF-A0A7S1K1L0-F1
#
_cell.length_a   1.000
_cell.length_b   1.000
_cell.length_c   1.000
_cell.angle_alpha   90.00
_cell.angle_beta   90.00
_cell.angle_gamma   90.00
#
_symmetry.space_group_name_H-M   'P 1'
#
loop_
_entity.id
_entity.type
_entity.pdbx_description
1 polymer ?
#
loop_
_entity_poly.entity_id
_entity_poly.type
_entity_poly.pdbx_seq_one_letter_code
_entity_poly.pdbx_strand_id
1 'polypeptide(L)'
;MPRLHYASRSFIVHRGAFDSLGSVDVARGLATSQADLAHRVDVVRTTLGLTGRGQKIGLLSDSVDMTSRFFGSMAKDVETGDLPPKGILVVQDGSPGDIDEGRAMAQLVHDLAPHADLSFAAAFIGAAVFANNILRLAEFNDI
;
A
#
# COMPACT_ATOMS: atom_id res chain seq x y z
N MET A 1 14.31 18.17 54.25
CA MET A 1 14.78 17.36 53.11
C MET A 1 13.77 16.25 52.84
N PRO A 2 12.92 16.33 51.80
CA PRO A 2 12.00 15.25 51.47
C PRO A 2 12.73 14.16 50.67
N ARG A 3 12.70 12.91 51.15
CA ARG A 3 13.11 11.72 50.38
C ARG A 3 11.88 11.15 49.68
N LEU A 4 11.93 11.14 48.35
CA LEU A 4 10.91 10.58 47.46
C LEU A 4 10.73 9.07 47.70
N HIS A 5 9.46 8.66 47.85
CA HIS A 5 9.03 7.27 47.80
C HIS A 5 9.13 6.75 46.35
N TYR A 6 9.79 5.61 46.18
CA TYR A 6 9.78 4.83 44.95
C TYR A 6 8.41 4.17 44.78
N ALA A 7 7.59 4.65 43.85
CA ALA A 7 6.34 4.01 43.48
C ALA A 7 6.62 2.96 42.39
N SER A 8 6.71 1.69 42.80
CA SER A 8 6.62 0.55 41.89
C SER A 8 5.25 0.57 41.20
N ARG A 9 5.21 0.97 39.93
CA ARG A 9 4.06 0.69 39.06
C ARG A 9 4.41 -0.49 38.16
N SER A 10 4.10 -1.67 38.66
CA SER A 10 3.99 -2.89 37.87
C SER A 10 2.84 -2.69 36.87
N PHE A 11 3.14 -2.60 35.58
CA PHE A 11 2.11 -2.68 34.55
C PHE A 11 1.89 -4.15 34.20
N ILE A 12 0.71 -4.67 34.54
CA ILE A 12 0.25 -5.97 34.06
C ILE A 12 -0.10 -5.77 32.59
N VAL A 13 0.73 -6.32 31.70
CA VAL A 13 0.40 -6.44 30.29
C VAL A 13 -0.70 -7.49 30.17
N HIS A 14 -1.96 -7.06 30.14
CA HIS A 14 -3.04 -7.92 29.65
C HIS A 14 -2.67 -8.35 28.24
N ARG A 15 -2.70 -9.67 27.96
CA ARG A 15 -2.37 -10.27 26.65
C ARG A 15 -3.17 -9.70 25.46
N GLY A 16 -4.15 -8.81 25.68
CA GLY A 16 -4.92 -8.11 24.65
C GLY A 16 -4.64 -6.61 24.49
N ALA A 17 -3.68 -6.02 25.22
CA ALA A 17 -3.38 -4.59 25.10
C ALA A 17 -2.54 -4.23 23.85
N PHE A 18 -2.10 -5.23 23.08
CA PHE A 18 -1.39 -5.03 21.81
C PHE A 18 -2.30 -5.05 20.58
N ASP A 19 -3.55 -5.53 20.68
CA ASP A 19 -4.50 -5.48 19.56
C ASP A 19 -4.90 -4.03 19.22
N SER A 20 -4.87 -3.13 20.19
CA SER A 20 -5.23 -1.72 20.00
C SER A 20 -4.05 -0.80 19.66
N LEU A 21 -2.82 -1.33 19.50
CA LEU A 21 -1.61 -0.53 19.24
C LEU A 21 -0.97 -0.76 17.86
N GLY A 22 -1.57 -1.57 16.99
CA GLY A 22 -1.15 -1.64 15.59
C GLY A 22 -1.41 -2.99 14.95
N SER A 23 -2.65 -3.18 14.48
CA SER A 23 -2.97 -3.89 13.24
C SER A 23 -2.07 -5.09 12.90
N VAL A 24 -2.46 -6.27 13.36
CA VAL A 24 -2.27 -7.52 12.61
C VAL A 24 -3.27 -7.51 11.46
N ASP A 25 -3.15 -6.57 10.51
CA ASP A 25 -3.96 -6.60 9.29
C ASP A 25 -3.48 -7.78 8.44
N VAL A 26 -4.01 -8.96 8.77
CA VAL A 26 -3.93 -10.19 8.01
C VAL A 26 -4.95 -10.06 6.90
N ALA A 27 -4.52 -10.19 5.64
CA ALA A 27 -5.35 -10.09 4.45
C ALA A 27 -6.02 -8.71 4.24
N ARG A 28 -5.55 -7.96 3.25
CA ARG A 28 -6.26 -6.81 2.70
C ARG A 28 -7.08 -7.29 1.51
N GLY A 29 -8.30 -6.76 1.34
CA GLY A 29 -9.08 -7.04 0.14
C GLY A 29 -9.87 -8.35 0.11
N LEU A 30 -10.45 -8.63 -1.07
CA LEU A 30 -11.17 -9.89 -1.34
C LEU A 30 -10.24 -11.09 -1.45
N ALA A 31 -8.97 -10.86 -1.78
CA ALA A 31 -7.97 -11.92 -1.93
C ALA A 31 -6.62 -11.47 -1.39
N THR A 32 -5.90 -12.40 -0.75
CA THR A 32 -4.51 -12.16 -0.32
C THR A 32 -3.55 -12.79 -1.30
N SER A 33 -2.57 -12.00 -1.75
CA SER A 33 -1.49 -12.46 -2.59
C SER A 33 -0.69 -13.59 -1.94
N GLN A 34 -0.42 -14.66 -2.70
CA GLN A 34 0.46 -15.75 -2.27
C GLN A 34 1.92 -15.30 -2.09
N ALA A 35 2.29 -14.12 -2.62
CA ALA A 35 3.58 -13.50 -2.36
C ALA A 35 3.79 -13.18 -0.88
N ASP A 36 2.70 -13.00 -0.12
CA ASP A 36 2.76 -12.68 1.30
C ASP A 36 3.50 -13.77 2.10
N LEU A 37 3.09 -15.02 1.89
CA LEU A 37 3.75 -16.18 2.49
C LEU A 37 5.06 -16.53 1.76
N ALA A 38 5.08 -16.48 0.42
CA ALA A 38 6.23 -16.90 -0.37
C ALA A 38 7.48 -16.04 -0.08
N HIS A 39 7.30 -14.74 0.15
CA HIS A 39 8.38 -13.81 0.53
C HIS A 39 8.50 -13.62 2.05
N ARG A 40 7.68 -14.32 2.85
CA ARG A 40 7.62 -14.21 4.32
C ARG A 40 7.32 -12.79 4.81
N VAL A 41 6.49 -12.05 4.08
CA VAL A 41 6.07 -10.69 4.45
C VAL A 41 5.18 -10.74 5.69
N ASP A 42 4.38 -11.79 5.86
CA ASP A 42 3.64 -12.10 7.08
C ASP A 42 4.56 -12.13 8.32
N VAL A 43 5.71 -12.81 8.20
CA VAL A 43 6.72 -12.87 9.28
C VAL A 43 7.35 -11.50 9.50
N VAL A 44 7.72 -10.77 8.44
CA VAL A 44 8.33 -9.44 8.57
C VAL A 44 7.36 -8.46 9.25
N ARG A 45 6.08 -8.46 8.87
CA ARG A 45 5.06 -7.60 9.51
C ARG A 45 4.88 -7.95 10.98
N THR A 46 4.73 -9.23 11.31
CA THR A 46 4.47 -9.67 12.70
C THR A 46 5.66 -9.51 13.62
N THR A 47 6.89 -9.68 13.10
CA THR A 47 8.11 -9.65 13.93
C THR A 47 8.78 -8.27 13.99
N LEU A 48 8.72 -7.50 12.90
CA LEU A 48 9.39 -6.20 12.80
C LEU A 48 8.40 -5.02 12.75
N GLY A 49 7.10 -5.27 12.58
CA GLY A 49 6.10 -4.20 12.44
C GLY A 49 6.22 -3.39 11.14
N LEU A 50 6.95 -3.89 10.14
CA LEU A 50 7.20 -3.17 8.89
C LEU A 50 6.05 -3.37 7.91
N THR A 51 5.23 -2.33 7.70
CA THR A 51 4.02 -2.39 6.86
C THR A 51 4.10 -1.48 5.61
N GLY A 52 5.27 -0.92 5.31
CA GLY A 52 5.44 0.11 4.28
C GLY A 52 5.03 1.53 4.72
N ARG A 53 4.70 1.74 6.01
CA ARG A 53 4.31 3.06 6.52
C ARG A 53 5.41 4.09 6.27
N GLY A 54 5.03 5.22 5.67
CA GLY A 54 5.97 6.30 5.33
C GLY A 54 6.82 6.03 4.08
N GLN A 55 6.60 4.91 3.39
CA GLN A 55 7.18 4.66 2.08
C GLN A 55 6.20 5.10 0.99
N LYS A 56 6.74 5.64 -0.09
CA LYS A 56 6.01 6.00 -1.31
C LYS A 56 6.48 5.12 -2.46
N ILE A 57 5.55 4.51 -3.17
CA ILE A 57 5.84 3.55 -4.24
C ILE A 57 5.15 4.02 -5.52
N GLY A 58 5.97 4.38 -6.51
CA GLY A 58 5.51 4.74 -7.85
C GLY A 58 5.41 3.52 -8.76
N LEU A 59 4.30 3.38 -9.46
CA LEU A 59 4.01 2.35 -10.44
C LEU A 59 3.99 2.96 -11.84
N LEU A 60 4.65 2.31 -12.80
CA LEU A 60 4.69 2.73 -14.20
C LEU A 60 4.24 1.55 -15.06
N SER A 61 3.05 1.62 -15.64
CA SER A 61 2.47 0.54 -16.46
C SER A 61 1.44 1.08 -17.47
N ASP A 62 0.53 0.27 -17.99
CA ASP A 62 -0.49 0.70 -18.97
C ASP A 62 -1.53 1.66 -18.36
N SER A 63 -2.30 1.23 -17.36
CA SER A 63 -3.39 1.99 -16.76
C SER A 63 -3.74 1.51 -15.34
N VAL A 64 -4.59 2.27 -14.65
CA VAL A 64 -5.18 1.88 -13.37
C VAL A 64 -6.71 1.90 -13.34
N ASP A 65 -7.38 2.71 -14.15
CA ASP A 65 -8.85 2.75 -14.16
C ASP A 65 -9.42 3.02 -15.56
N MET A 66 -8.85 2.36 -16.58
CA MET A 66 -9.20 2.51 -17.99
C MET A 66 -9.81 1.26 -18.62
N THR A 67 -9.83 0.14 -17.89
CA THR A 67 -10.50 -1.07 -18.37
C THR A 67 -12.02 -0.98 -18.26
N SER A 68 -12.72 -1.96 -18.80
CA SER A 68 -14.16 -2.05 -18.61
C SER A 68 -14.50 -2.31 -17.14
N ARG A 69 -15.43 -1.54 -16.56
CA ARG A 69 -15.95 -1.75 -15.20
C ARG A 69 -16.43 -3.18 -14.88
N PHE A 70 -16.70 -4.00 -15.91
CA PHE A 70 -17.02 -5.43 -15.72
C PHE A 70 -15.84 -6.22 -15.13
N PHE A 71 -14.60 -5.78 -15.33
CA PHE A 71 -13.37 -6.34 -14.74
C PHE A 71 -12.93 -5.60 -13.47
N GLY A 72 -13.86 -4.87 -12.83
CA GLY A 72 -13.60 -4.07 -11.63
C GLY A 72 -13.26 -2.63 -11.94
N SER A 73 -12.97 -1.87 -10.89
CA SER A 73 -12.51 -0.48 -10.95
C SER A 73 -11.67 -0.17 -9.73
N MET A 74 -10.84 0.88 -9.82
CA MET A 74 -10.06 1.36 -8.68
C MET A 74 -10.97 1.66 -7.48
N ALA A 75 -12.14 2.26 -7.70
CA ALA A 75 -13.10 2.57 -6.64
C ALA A 75 -13.63 1.31 -5.93
N LYS A 76 -13.89 0.23 -6.69
CA LYS A 76 -14.36 -1.03 -6.11
C LYS A 76 -13.27 -1.69 -5.26
N ASP A 77 -12.04 -1.64 -5.73
CA ASP A 77 -10.90 -2.22 -5.03
C ASP A 77 -10.58 -1.46 -3.73
N VAL A 78 -10.83 -0.13 -3.69
CA VAL A 78 -10.79 0.64 -2.44
C VAL A 78 -11.92 0.23 -1.49
N GLU A 79 -13.14 0.02 -2.00
CA GLU A 79 -14.29 -0.41 -1.20
C GLU A 79 -14.07 -1.79 -0.56
N THR A 80 -13.46 -2.71 -1.30
CA THR A 80 -13.16 -4.07 -0.83
C THR A 80 -11.87 -4.14 0.00
N GLY A 81 -11.02 -3.12 -0.08
CA GLY A 81 -9.74 -3.05 0.61
C GLY A 81 -8.59 -3.71 -0.15
N ASP A 82 -8.76 -4.05 -1.42
CA ASP A 82 -7.70 -4.53 -2.33
C ASP A 82 -6.76 -3.36 -2.75
N LEU A 83 -7.18 -2.11 -2.52
CA LEU A 83 -6.35 -0.90 -2.65
C LEU A 83 -6.42 -0.02 -1.38
N PRO A 84 -5.45 0.90 -1.20
CA PRO A 84 -5.47 1.82 -0.06
C PRO A 84 -6.79 2.59 0.06
N PRO A 85 -7.30 2.89 1.27
CA PRO A 85 -8.52 3.69 1.45
C PRO A 85 -8.51 5.06 0.77
N LYS A 86 -7.32 5.62 0.52
CA LYS A 86 -7.11 6.89 -0.18
C LYS A 86 -6.96 6.75 -1.70
N GLY A 87 -7.05 5.53 -2.23
CA GLY A 87 -6.75 5.19 -3.61
C GLY A 87 -5.26 5.32 -3.97
N ILE A 88 -5.01 5.43 -5.27
CA ILE A 88 -3.70 5.64 -5.88
C ILE A 88 -3.64 7.10 -6.36
N LEU A 89 -2.51 7.78 -6.16
CA LEU A 89 -2.29 9.09 -6.78
C LEU A 89 -1.95 8.89 -8.26
N VAL A 90 -2.87 9.27 -9.15
CA VAL A 90 -2.70 9.08 -10.59
C VAL A 90 -2.13 10.34 -11.22
N VAL A 91 -0.87 10.27 -11.64
CA VAL A 91 -0.16 11.35 -12.36
C VAL A 91 -0.66 11.45 -13.80
N GLN A 92 -0.76 10.29 -14.45
CA GLN A 92 -1.27 10.13 -15.80
C GLN A 92 -1.76 8.70 -15.94
N ASP A 93 -3.02 8.53 -16.31
CA ASP A 93 -3.55 7.21 -16.61
C ASP A 93 -3.37 6.87 -18.11
N GLY A 94 -3.65 5.61 -18.45
CA GLY A 94 -3.60 5.10 -19.81
C GLY A 94 -4.76 5.56 -20.69
N SER A 95 -5.11 4.73 -21.67
CA SER A 95 -6.19 5.00 -22.63
C SER A 95 -7.39 4.08 -22.40
N PRO A 96 -8.64 4.53 -22.68
CA PRO A 96 -9.81 3.68 -22.57
C PRO A 96 -9.64 2.37 -23.35
N GLY A 97 -9.86 1.25 -22.68
CA GLY A 97 -9.67 -0.09 -23.26
C GLY A 97 -8.34 -0.77 -22.91
N ASP A 98 -7.45 -0.08 -22.20
CA ASP A 98 -6.31 -0.73 -21.52
C ASP A 98 -6.79 -1.73 -20.46
N ILE A 99 -5.88 -2.55 -19.93
CA ILE A 99 -6.23 -3.72 -19.11
C ILE A 99 -6.04 -3.51 -17.61
N ASP A 100 -5.56 -2.33 -17.20
CA ASP A 100 -5.27 -1.97 -15.83
C ASP A 100 -4.21 -2.86 -15.15
N GLU A 101 -3.13 -3.20 -15.87
CA GLU A 101 -1.97 -3.89 -15.28
C GLU A 101 -1.40 -3.09 -14.10
N GLY A 102 -1.37 -1.75 -14.21
CA GLY A 102 -0.98 -0.86 -13.12
C GLY A 102 -1.84 -1.03 -11.86
N ARG A 103 -3.15 -1.28 -12.01
CA ARG A 103 -4.06 -1.56 -10.87
C ARG A 103 -3.73 -2.91 -10.24
N ALA A 104 -3.51 -3.94 -11.05
CA ALA A 104 -3.11 -5.26 -10.56
C ALA A 104 -1.77 -5.21 -9.81
N MET A 105 -0.78 -4.47 -10.33
CA MET A 105 0.49 -4.25 -9.62
C MET A 105 0.28 -3.50 -8.30
N ALA A 106 -0.60 -2.50 -8.27
CA ALA A 106 -0.89 -1.74 -7.06
C ALA A 106 -1.57 -2.59 -5.97
N GLN A 107 -2.49 -3.49 -6.35
CA GLN A 107 -3.10 -4.46 -5.43
C GLN A 107 -2.03 -5.39 -4.82
N LEU A 108 -1.11 -5.92 -5.64
CA LEU A 108 0.00 -6.75 -5.15
C LEU A 108 0.89 -6.00 -4.17
N VAL A 109 1.23 -4.74 -4.46
CA VAL A 109 2.00 -3.91 -3.55
C VAL A 109 1.22 -3.64 -2.26
N HIS A 110 -0.09 -3.37 -2.35
CA HIS A 110 -0.94 -3.09 -1.18
C HIS A 110 -1.03 -4.29 -0.24
N ASP A 111 -1.16 -5.50 -0.78
CA ASP A 111 -1.18 -6.74 0.02
C ASP A 111 0.08 -6.92 0.86
N LEU A 112 1.24 -6.55 0.32
CA LEU A 112 2.52 -6.72 1.00
C LEU A 112 2.84 -5.52 1.91
N ALA A 113 2.60 -4.31 1.42
CA ALA A 113 2.92 -3.03 2.05
C ALA A 113 1.65 -2.19 2.27
N PRO A 114 0.75 -2.62 3.17
CA PRO A 114 -0.61 -2.07 3.27
C PRO A 114 -0.72 -0.65 3.81
N HIS A 115 0.40 -0.06 4.25
CA HIS A 115 0.48 1.34 4.69
C HIS A 115 1.41 2.19 3.82
N ALA A 116 1.87 1.67 2.67
CA ALA A 116 2.59 2.46 1.70
C ALA A 116 1.64 3.38 0.92
N ASP A 117 2.19 4.51 0.49
CA ASP A 117 1.51 5.47 -0.37
C ASP A 117 1.78 5.11 -1.83
N LEU A 118 0.75 4.92 -2.63
CA LEU A 118 0.89 4.49 -4.02
C LEU A 118 0.66 5.65 -4.98
N SER A 119 1.51 5.75 -5.99
CA SER A 119 1.36 6.66 -7.13
C SER A 119 1.49 5.90 -8.45
N PHE A 120 0.82 6.36 -9.50
CA PHE A 120 0.82 5.71 -10.82
C PHE A 120 1.04 6.70 -11.96
N ALA A 121 1.77 6.26 -12.98
CA ALA A 121 1.83 6.93 -14.27
C ALA A 121 1.82 5.93 -15.45
N ALA A 122 1.26 6.33 -16.59
CA ALA A 122 1.25 5.50 -17.78
C ALA A 122 2.63 5.45 -18.49
N ALA A 123 3.00 4.26 -18.97
CA ALA A 123 4.25 3.95 -19.64
C ALA A 123 4.17 4.11 -21.17
N PHE A 124 3.08 3.62 -21.77
CA PHE A 124 3.06 3.26 -23.19
C PHE A 124 2.56 4.36 -24.13
N ILE A 125 2.70 5.63 -23.74
CA ILE A 125 2.27 6.82 -24.51
C ILE A 125 3.41 7.34 -25.43
N GLY A 126 4.64 6.85 -25.23
CA GLY A 126 5.82 7.17 -26.03
C GLY A 126 7.06 7.42 -25.16
N ALA A 127 8.25 7.25 -25.72
CA ALA A 127 9.51 7.26 -24.95
C ALA A 127 9.75 8.57 -24.17
N ALA A 128 9.40 9.73 -24.74
CA ALA A 128 9.51 11.01 -24.05
C ALA A 128 8.56 11.11 -22.85
N VAL A 129 7.33 10.60 -23.00
CA VAL A 129 6.34 10.59 -21.92
C VAL A 129 6.74 9.59 -20.83
N PHE A 130 7.23 8.40 -21.21
CA PHE A 130 7.77 7.40 -20.29
C PHE A 130 8.86 8.02 -19.40
N ALA A 131 9.86 8.67 -20.00
CA ALA A 131 10.95 9.31 -19.27
C ALA A 131 10.44 10.43 -18.35
N ASN A 132 9.53 11.28 -18.84
CA ASN A 132 8.95 12.34 -18.03
C ASN A 132 8.09 11.80 -16.87
N ASN A 133 7.39 10.69 -17.06
CA ASN A 133 6.58 10.07 -16.02
C ASN A 133 7.43 9.41 -14.93
N ILE A 134 8.62 8.88 -15.26
CA ILE A 134 9.60 8.50 -14.23
C ILE A 134 9.97 9.69 -13.35
N LEU A 135 10.28 10.85 -13.95
CA LEU A 135 10.65 12.05 -13.19
C LEU A 135 9.51 12.55 -12.31
N ARG A 136 8.28 12.56 -12.84
CA ARG A 136 7.10 12.96 -12.06
C ARG A 136 6.84 12.02 -10.89
N LEU A 137 6.94 10.70 -11.10
CA LEU A 137 6.81 9.73 -10.01
C LEU A 137 7.89 9.91 -8.95
N ALA A 138 9.14 10.21 -9.33
CA ALA A 138 10.20 10.54 -8.40
C ALA A 138 9.87 11.81 -7.59
N GLU A 139 9.44 12.89 -8.25
CA GLU A 139 9.07 14.15 -7.59
C GLU A 139 7.96 13.96 -6.54
N PHE A 140 6.91 13.18 -6.84
CA PHE A 140 5.85 12.89 -5.87
C PHE A 140 6.33 12.04 -4.68
N ASN A 141 7.37 11.23 -4.90
CA ASN A 141 7.89 10.30 -3.92
C ASN A 141 9.00 10.90 -3.03
N ASP A 142 9.60 12.05 -3.41
CA ASP A 142 10.71 12.70 -2.70
C ASP A 142 10.31 13.79 -1.67
N ILE A 143 9.01 14.12 -1.58
CA ILE A 143 8.42 15.01 -0.54
C ILE A 143 7.73 14.25 0.59
#